data_AF-A0A1J5PJQ1-F1
#
_entry.id   AF-A0A1J5PJQ1-F1
#
_cell.length_a   1.000
_cell.length_b   1.000
_cell.length_c   1.000
_cell.angle_alpha   90.00
_cell.angle_beta   90.00
_cell.angle_gamma   90.00
#
_symmetry.space_group_name_H-M   'P 1'
#
loop_
_entity.id
_entity.type
_entity.pdbx_description
1 polymer ?
#
loop_
_entity_poly.entity_id
_entity_poly.type
_entity_poly.pdbx_seq_one_letter_code
_entity_poly.pdbx_strand_id
1 'polypeptide(L)'
;MTFTSTTPTVCTVGGTNGNTVTALTAGNCVIAANQASNANYTAAPQATQTIVVSAGQQSVAFGSVPTLPVGGTGTLAATGGASGNPITFATTTPSICSVAGSTIKALSAGDCIVTADQAGNANHAAASQATQTITIGKAGLDLLPGWNLLGNASDQSVPVDVMFSDKSLVTTVWKWDAGASGWQFYTPTLLASELQTYASSKGYGVLTTINPGEGFWVNASTKVKTSLPAFAGAPFYLRAKQLVQGWNLVATADNVTPAAFNLTLTDPLAPPPATGSVPINLTTLWAWDNPQSKWYFYSPSLEGQGGTALFGYTDSKGYLDFTATGKLLDSSMGFWVNKP
;
A
#
# COMPACT_ATOMS: atom_id res chain seq x y z
N MET A 1 63.27 -25.45 19.73
CA MET A 1 61.91 -25.08 20.17
C MET A 1 60.97 -25.38 19.01
N THR A 2 59.80 -25.93 19.30
CA THR A 2 58.78 -26.28 18.29
C THR A 2 57.46 -25.63 18.66
N PHE A 3 56.75 -25.12 17.67
CA PHE A 3 55.42 -24.54 17.85
C PHE A 3 54.40 -25.41 17.11
N THR A 4 53.30 -25.73 17.78
CA THR A 4 52.21 -26.55 17.23
C THR A 4 50.88 -25.91 17.61
N SER A 5 49.92 -25.90 16.68
CA SER A 5 48.54 -25.56 17.02
C SER A 5 47.87 -26.74 17.73
N THR A 6 47.27 -26.51 18.90
CA THR A 6 46.41 -27.49 19.58
C THR A 6 44.94 -27.36 19.13
N THR A 7 44.65 -26.36 18.30
CA THR A 7 43.34 -26.12 17.66
C THR A 7 43.52 -26.03 16.13
N PRO A 8 43.94 -27.13 15.47
CA PRO A 8 44.31 -27.10 14.05
C PRO A 8 43.15 -26.77 13.09
N THR A 9 41.90 -26.85 13.55
CA THR A 9 40.72 -26.41 12.81
C THR A 9 40.53 -24.88 12.82
N VAL A 10 41.14 -24.19 13.79
CA VAL A 10 41.07 -22.72 13.96
C VAL A 10 42.29 -22.04 13.37
N CYS A 11 43.48 -22.63 13.55
CA CYS A 11 44.72 -22.08 13.01
C CYS A 11 45.79 -23.15 12.80
N THR A 12 46.70 -22.90 11.86
CA THR A 12 47.90 -23.71 11.64
C THR A 12 49.16 -22.93 11.97
N VAL A 13 50.22 -23.67 12.28
CA VAL A 13 51.57 -23.13 12.50
C VAL A 13 52.48 -23.63 11.40
N GLY A 14 53.25 -22.74 10.80
CA GLY A 14 54.18 -23.05 9.72
C GLY A 14 55.40 -22.12 9.71
N GLY A 15 56.16 -22.15 8.62
CA GLY A 15 57.40 -21.38 8.47
C GLY A 15 58.58 -21.96 9.25
N THR A 16 59.75 -21.34 9.09
CA THR A 16 60.99 -21.78 9.76
C THR A 16 60.84 -21.66 11.28
N ASN A 17 60.95 -22.78 11.98
CA ASN A 17 60.74 -22.89 13.43
C ASN A 17 59.31 -22.49 13.88
N GLY A 18 58.28 -22.62 13.03
CA GLY A 18 56.90 -22.34 13.43
C GLY A 18 56.59 -20.86 13.67
N ASN A 19 57.30 -19.96 12.98
CA ASN A 19 57.21 -18.52 13.17
C ASN A 19 56.00 -17.85 12.49
N THR A 20 55.15 -18.61 11.78
CA THR A 20 53.94 -18.10 11.15
C THR A 20 52.72 -18.84 11.69
N VAL A 21 51.72 -18.07 12.15
CA VAL A 21 50.39 -18.58 12.48
C VAL A 21 49.42 -18.15 11.39
N THR A 22 48.72 -19.10 10.79
CA THR A 22 47.68 -18.84 9.79
C THR A 22 46.32 -19.13 10.40
N ALA A 23 45.47 -18.12 10.48
CA ALA A 23 44.07 -18.28 10.89
C ALA A 23 43.27 -18.98 9.78
N LEU A 24 42.42 -19.94 10.16
CA LEU A 24 41.57 -20.70 9.25
C LEU A 24 40.08 -20.42 9.48
N THR A 25 39.66 -20.42 10.75
CA THR A 25 38.27 -20.15 11.15
C THR A 25 38.24 -19.22 12.36
N ALA A 26 37.10 -18.57 12.59
CA ALA A 26 36.95 -17.77 13.81
C ALA A 26 36.88 -18.68 15.04
N GLY A 27 37.47 -18.23 16.15
CA GLY A 27 37.57 -19.00 17.38
C GLY A 27 38.89 -18.77 18.11
N ASN A 28 39.10 -19.55 19.17
CA ASN A 28 40.33 -19.50 19.95
C ASN A 28 41.41 -20.36 19.30
N CYS A 29 42.42 -19.72 18.72
CA CYS A 29 43.62 -20.35 18.22
C CYS A 29 44.60 -20.55 19.38
N VAL A 30 44.87 -21.80 19.76
CA VAL A 30 45.79 -22.11 20.85
C VAL A 30 47.09 -22.69 20.29
N ILE A 31 48.20 -21.98 20.53
CA ILE A 31 49.54 -22.38 20.12
C ILE A 31 50.32 -22.89 21.32
N ALA A 32 50.87 -24.10 21.21
CA ALA A 32 51.77 -24.68 22.19
C ALA A 32 53.23 -24.53 21.74
N ALA A 33 54.07 -24.01 22.63
CA ALA A 33 55.52 -23.96 22.49
C ALA A 33 56.16 -25.07 23.33
N ASN A 34 56.92 -25.94 22.66
CA ASN A 34 57.60 -27.07 23.29
C ASN A 34 59.11 -26.97 23.12
N GLN A 35 59.84 -27.13 24.22
CA GLN A 35 61.29 -27.23 24.25
C GLN A 35 61.70 -28.59 24.81
N ALA A 36 62.26 -29.43 23.94
CA ALA A 36 62.77 -30.75 24.33
C ALA A 36 64.00 -30.64 25.24
N SER A 37 64.25 -31.70 25.99
CA SER A 37 65.47 -31.87 26.77
C SER A 37 66.72 -31.94 25.88
N ASN A 38 67.89 -31.71 26.48
CA ASN A 38 69.19 -31.98 25.87
C ASN A 38 70.14 -32.60 26.91
N ALA A 39 71.44 -32.69 26.59
CA ALA A 39 72.44 -33.32 27.47
C ALA A 39 72.58 -32.65 28.85
N ASN A 40 72.21 -31.37 28.99
CA ASN A 40 72.43 -30.57 30.19
C ASN A 40 71.13 -30.11 30.87
N TYR A 41 69.98 -30.22 30.19
CA TYR A 41 68.70 -29.67 30.65
C TYR A 41 67.53 -30.62 30.36
N THR A 42 66.59 -30.73 31.31
CA THR A 42 65.30 -31.43 31.09
C THR A 42 64.38 -30.62 30.17
N ALA A 43 63.33 -31.26 29.63
CA ALA A 43 62.33 -30.56 28.83
C ALA A 43 61.64 -29.48 29.66
N ALA A 44 61.39 -28.31 29.07
CA ALA A 44 60.67 -27.24 29.73
C ALA A 44 59.16 -27.58 29.79
N PRO A 45 58.43 -27.12 30.82
CA PRO A 45 56.98 -27.15 30.80
C PRO A 45 56.43 -26.49 29.53
N GLN A 46 55.37 -27.09 28.96
CA GLN A 46 54.74 -26.54 27.76
C GLN A 46 54.13 -25.16 28.08
N ALA A 47 54.43 -24.18 27.24
CA ALA A 47 53.79 -22.87 27.29
C ALA A 47 52.72 -22.78 26.21
N THR A 48 51.56 -22.20 26.52
CA THR A 48 50.46 -22.01 25.58
C THR A 48 50.08 -20.55 25.43
N GLN A 49 49.81 -20.10 24.22
CA GLN A 49 49.24 -18.79 23.92
C GLN A 49 47.91 -18.96 23.21
N THR A 50 46.87 -18.25 23.68
CA THR A 50 45.59 -18.17 22.97
C THR A 50 45.54 -16.88 22.17
N ILE A 51 45.16 -16.98 20.89
CA ILE A 51 44.90 -15.88 19.97
C ILE A 51 43.41 -15.96 19.62
N VAL A 52 42.68 -14.86 19.82
CA VAL A 52 41.27 -14.79 19.43
C VAL A 52 41.20 -14.40 17.96
N VAL A 53 40.68 -15.32 17.12
CA VAL A 53 40.37 -15.05 15.72
C VAL A 53 38.90 -14.63 15.65
N SER A 54 38.65 -13.34 15.38
CA SER A 54 37.29 -12.82 15.25
C SER A 54 36.66 -13.20 13.92
N ALA A 55 35.33 -13.35 13.91
CA ALA A 55 34.58 -13.51 12.67
C ALA A 55 34.73 -12.27 11.78
N GLY A 56 34.85 -12.47 10.47
CA GLY A 56 34.90 -11.40 9.48
C GLY A 56 33.57 -10.65 9.40
N GLN A 57 33.63 -9.35 9.14
CA GLN A 57 32.42 -8.57 8.85
C GLN A 57 31.92 -8.86 7.44
N GLN A 58 30.61 -8.73 7.25
CA GLN A 58 29.95 -8.83 5.95
C GLN A 58 28.82 -7.81 5.86
N SER A 59 28.33 -7.58 4.65
CA SER A 59 27.23 -6.65 4.38
C SER A 59 26.16 -7.31 3.51
N VAL A 60 24.95 -6.77 3.63
CA VAL A 60 23.84 -7.01 2.70
C VAL A 60 23.41 -5.66 2.14
N ALA A 61 23.10 -5.59 0.85
CA ALA A 61 22.67 -4.36 0.20
C ALA A 61 21.57 -4.63 -0.82
N PHE A 62 20.55 -3.79 -0.85
CA PHE A 62 19.49 -3.88 -1.85
C PHE A 62 20.01 -3.54 -3.25
N GLY A 63 19.39 -4.16 -4.25
CA GLY A 63 19.53 -3.81 -5.66
C GLY A 63 18.61 -2.66 -6.06
N SER A 64 18.22 -2.65 -7.35
CA SER A 64 17.29 -1.67 -7.91
C SER A 64 15.94 -1.69 -7.21
N VAL A 65 15.40 -0.50 -6.94
CA VAL A 65 14.05 -0.30 -6.38
C VAL A 65 13.00 -0.61 -7.45
N PRO A 66 12.02 -1.50 -7.21
CA PRO A 66 10.90 -1.66 -8.12
C PRO A 66 9.93 -0.48 -8.00
N THR A 67 9.44 0.03 -9.13
CA THR A 67 8.31 0.98 -9.14
C THR A 67 7.01 0.19 -9.11
N LEU A 68 6.18 0.41 -8.09
CA LEU A 68 4.93 -0.34 -7.89
C LEU A 68 3.71 0.59 -7.78
N PRO A 69 2.65 0.38 -8.58
CA PRO A 69 1.34 0.95 -8.30
C PRO A 69 0.63 0.18 -7.19
N VAL A 70 -0.37 0.78 -6.54
CA VAL A 70 -1.26 0.07 -5.61
C VAL A 70 -1.86 -1.18 -6.27
N GLY A 71 -1.85 -2.32 -5.57
CA GLY A 71 -2.29 -3.61 -6.09
C GLY A 71 -1.25 -4.35 -6.93
N GLY A 72 -0.17 -3.68 -7.34
CA GLY A 72 0.93 -4.27 -8.09
C GLY A 72 1.82 -5.20 -7.26
N THR A 73 2.59 -6.04 -7.95
CA THR A 73 3.59 -6.93 -7.35
C THR A 73 4.97 -6.72 -7.97
N GLY A 74 6.02 -6.94 -7.20
CA GLY A 74 7.41 -6.88 -7.66
C GLY A 74 8.29 -7.91 -6.97
N THR A 75 9.55 -7.96 -7.39
CA THR A 75 10.57 -8.83 -6.80
C THR A 75 11.65 -7.98 -6.14
N LEU A 76 11.90 -8.22 -4.87
CA LEU A 76 13.00 -7.67 -4.11
C LEU A 76 14.29 -8.41 -4.48
N ALA A 77 15.37 -7.66 -4.64
CA ALA A 77 16.70 -8.19 -4.88
C ALA A 77 17.68 -7.53 -3.92
N ALA A 78 18.59 -8.33 -3.37
CA ALA A 78 19.70 -7.87 -2.56
C ALA A 78 20.91 -8.76 -2.79
N THR A 79 22.09 -8.19 -2.59
CA THR A 79 23.37 -8.89 -2.65
C THR A 79 23.87 -9.12 -1.22
N GLY A 80 24.15 -10.37 -0.89
CA GLY A 80 24.66 -10.79 0.41
C GLY A 80 26.18 -10.91 0.42
N GLY A 81 26.74 -11.03 1.61
CA GLY A 81 28.17 -11.13 1.85
C GLY A 81 28.69 -12.55 1.98
N ALA A 82 29.94 -12.64 2.44
CA ALA A 82 30.79 -13.84 2.37
C ALA A 82 30.29 -15.04 3.20
N SER A 83 29.31 -14.88 4.09
CA SER A 83 28.71 -16.02 4.80
C SER A 83 28.05 -17.04 3.86
N GLY A 84 27.60 -16.61 2.68
CA GLY A 84 26.88 -17.44 1.72
C GLY A 84 25.48 -17.86 2.17
N ASN A 85 25.02 -17.37 3.33
CA ASN A 85 23.70 -17.69 3.85
C ASN A 85 22.59 -16.98 3.05
N PRO A 86 21.37 -17.54 3.02
CA PRO A 86 20.23 -16.92 2.36
C PRO A 86 19.92 -15.52 2.92
N ILE A 87 19.44 -14.65 2.03
CA ILE A 87 18.88 -13.35 2.40
C ILE A 87 17.39 -13.53 2.65
N THR A 88 16.89 -12.98 3.76
CA THR A 88 15.48 -12.93 4.08
C THR A 88 14.96 -11.50 3.98
N PHE A 89 13.79 -11.32 3.36
CA PHE A 89 13.14 -10.02 3.23
C PHE A 89 11.92 -9.92 4.16
N ALA A 90 11.68 -8.73 4.68
CA ALA A 90 10.48 -8.39 5.43
C ALA A 90 10.05 -6.94 5.14
N THR A 91 8.92 -6.52 5.71
CA THR A 91 8.48 -5.12 5.70
C THR A 91 8.16 -4.65 7.10
N THR A 92 8.49 -3.39 7.39
CA THR A 92 8.10 -2.71 8.64
C THR A 92 6.82 -1.89 8.48
N THR A 93 6.23 -1.87 7.27
CA THR A 93 5.00 -1.13 6.92
C THR A 93 3.93 -2.08 6.35
N PRO A 94 3.44 -3.06 7.12
CA PRO A 94 2.54 -4.10 6.62
C PRO A 94 1.15 -3.59 6.17
N SER A 95 0.78 -2.36 6.54
CA SER A 95 -0.44 -1.70 6.03
C SER A 95 -0.28 -1.17 4.61
N ILE A 96 0.97 -0.93 4.17
CA ILE A 96 1.30 -0.33 2.86
C ILE A 96 1.71 -1.41 1.86
N CYS A 97 2.43 -2.43 2.30
CA CYS A 97 2.88 -3.52 1.45
C CYS A 97 2.99 -4.84 2.24
N SER A 98 2.95 -5.97 1.54
CA SER A 98 3.27 -7.28 2.13
C SER A 98 4.46 -7.91 1.41
N VAL A 99 5.28 -8.65 2.15
CA VAL A 99 6.44 -9.38 1.60
C VAL A 99 6.29 -10.87 1.89
N ALA A 100 6.44 -11.70 0.86
CA ALA A 100 6.44 -13.16 0.94
C ALA A 100 7.61 -13.72 0.11
N GLY A 101 8.62 -14.28 0.77
CA GLY A 101 9.89 -14.62 0.11
C GLY A 101 10.55 -13.35 -0.42
N SER A 102 10.84 -13.30 -1.73
CA SER A 102 11.31 -12.08 -2.41
C SER A 102 10.17 -11.30 -3.08
N THR A 103 8.92 -11.77 -3.04
CA THR A 103 7.80 -11.10 -3.67
C THR A 103 7.24 -10.03 -2.74
N ILE A 104 7.17 -8.81 -3.24
CA ILE A 104 6.47 -7.69 -2.61
C ILE A 104 5.14 -7.45 -3.31
N LYS A 105 4.09 -7.16 -2.55
CA LYS A 105 2.78 -6.72 -3.04
C LYS A 105 2.43 -5.37 -2.42
N ALA A 106 2.08 -4.40 -3.27
CA ALA A 106 1.59 -3.10 -2.86
C ALA A 106 0.12 -3.20 -2.42
N LEU A 107 -0.16 -2.82 -1.17
CA LEU A 107 -1.50 -2.87 -0.57
C LEU A 107 -2.19 -1.51 -0.59
N SER A 108 -1.46 -0.45 -0.25
CA SER A 108 -1.94 0.92 -0.29
C SER A 108 -0.84 1.86 -0.78
N ALA A 109 -1.22 3.09 -1.12
CA ALA A 109 -0.25 4.12 -1.42
C ALA A 109 0.53 4.53 -0.17
N GLY A 110 1.76 5.01 -0.37
CA GLY A 110 2.66 5.43 0.70
C GLY A 110 4.04 4.81 0.57
N ASP A 111 4.90 5.06 1.55
CA ASP A 111 6.25 4.52 1.59
C ASP A 111 6.25 3.12 2.21
N CYS A 112 6.50 2.12 1.37
CA CYS A 112 6.76 0.76 1.82
C CYS A 112 8.21 0.64 2.25
N ILE A 113 8.45 0.37 3.52
CA ILE A 113 9.80 0.14 4.05
C ILE A 113 10.04 -1.37 4.12
N VAL A 114 11.05 -1.84 3.39
CA VAL A 114 11.47 -3.24 3.37
C VAL A 114 12.85 -3.42 3.99
N THR A 115 13.05 -4.55 4.65
CA THR A 115 14.32 -4.95 5.24
C THR A 115 14.90 -6.15 4.52
N ALA A 116 16.23 -6.24 4.47
CA ALA A 116 16.96 -7.41 4.04
C ALA A 116 17.96 -7.80 5.13
N ASP A 117 17.88 -9.06 5.56
CA ASP A 117 18.72 -9.64 6.60
C ASP A 117 19.51 -10.81 6.05
N GLN A 118 20.78 -10.91 6.46
CA GLN A 118 21.62 -12.07 6.16
C GLN A 118 22.32 -12.55 7.45
N ALA A 119 22.00 -13.78 7.84
CA ALA A 119 22.60 -14.40 9.02
C ALA A 119 24.11 -14.62 8.82
N GLY A 120 24.86 -14.51 9.91
CA GLY A 120 26.27 -14.89 9.95
C GLY A 120 26.46 -16.40 9.93
N ASN A 121 27.71 -16.84 9.86
CA ASN A 121 28.11 -18.22 10.06
C ASN A 121 29.30 -18.30 11.02
N ALA A 122 29.95 -19.45 11.13
CA ALA A 122 31.09 -19.62 12.03
C ALA A 122 32.24 -18.62 11.78
N ASN A 123 32.42 -18.15 10.55
CA ASN A 123 33.54 -17.30 10.14
C ASN A 123 33.14 -15.86 9.83
N HIS A 124 31.85 -15.57 9.74
CA HIS A 124 31.32 -14.25 9.39
C HIS A 124 30.22 -13.84 10.37
N ALA A 125 30.32 -12.63 10.92
CA ALA A 125 29.26 -12.06 11.75
C ALA A 125 27.97 -11.86 10.92
N ALA A 126 26.82 -11.72 11.58
CA ALA A 126 25.60 -11.31 10.86
C ALA A 126 25.80 -9.95 10.18
N ALA A 127 25.26 -9.79 8.97
CA ALA A 127 25.31 -8.50 8.29
C ALA A 127 24.42 -7.49 9.03
N SER A 128 24.81 -6.21 9.02
CA SER A 128 23.91 -5.14 9.43
C SER A 128 22.67 -5.14 8.52
N GLN A 129 21.47 -5.06 9.11
CA GLN A 129 20.22 -5.04 8.36
C GLN A 129 20.20 -3.89 7.36
N ALA A 130 19.93 -4.20 6.09
CA ALA A 130 19.71 -3.18 5.07
C ALA A 130 18.22 -2.79 5.06
N THR A 131 17.95 -1.52 4.82
CA THR A 131 16.59 -0.97 4.66
C THR A 131 16.48 -0.29 3.31
N GLN A 132 15.34 -0.44 2.65
CA GLN A 132 15.02 0.27 1.41
C GLN A 132 13.59 0.78 1.46
N THR A 133 13.41 2.03 1.07
CA THR A 133 12.09 2.66 0.92
C THR A 133 11.63 2.54 -0.52
N ILE A 134 10.42 2.02 -0.70
CA ILE A 134 9.74 1.88 -2.00
C ILE A 134 8.50 2.76 -1.95
N THR A 135 8.51 3.88 -2.67
CA THR A 135 7.34 4.75 -2.76
C THR A 135 6.31 4.12 -3.68
N ILE A 136 5.18 3.70 -3.10
CA ILE A 136 4.03 3.21 -3.84
C ILE A 136 3.16 4.41 -4.16
N GLY A 137 3.16 4.79 -5.44
CA GLY A 137 2.29 5.86 -5.94
C GLY A 137 0.82 5.46 -5.78
N LYS A 138 -0.04 6.42 -5.43
CA LYS A 138 -1.48 6.24 -5.55
C LYS A 138 -1.82 5.84 -6.99
N ALA A 139 -2.70 4.85 -7.15
CA ALA A 139 -3.22 4.53 -8.46
C ALA A 139 -3.92 5.78 -9.04
N GLY A 140 -3.60 6.11 -10.29
CA GLY A 140 -4.30 7.18 -11.00
C GLY A 140 -5.80 6.89 -11.11
N LEU A 141 -6.58 7.91 -11.46
CA LEU A 141 -8.01 7.73 -11.72
C LEU A 141 -8.20 7.25 -13.16
N ASP A 142 -8.75 6.07 -13.31
CA ASP A 142 -9.06 5.54 -14.63
C ASP A 142 -10.29 6.24 -15.21
N LEU A 143 -10.10 6.90 -16.36
CA LEU A 143 -11.15 7.40 -17.21
C LEU A 143 -11.39 6.43 -18.36
N LEU A 144 -12.59 5.89 -18.40
CA LEU A 144 -13.12 5.13 -19.51
C LEU A 144 -13.93 6.04 -20.44
N PRO A 145 -14.13 5.66 -21.72
CA PRO A 145 -15.01 6.41 -22.61
C PRO A 145 -16.41 6.62 -21.99
N GLY A 146 -16.96 7.83 -22.12
CA GLY A 146 -18.29 8.16 -21.60
C GLY A 146 -18.31 8.51 -20.10
N TRP A 147 -19.37 8.10 -19.41
CA TRP A 147 -19.66 8.56 -18.03
C TRP A 147 -18.93 7.74 -16.98
N ASN A 148 -18.09 8.41 -16.19
CA ASN A 148 -17.36 7.84 -15.06
C ASN A 148 -17.87 8.49 -13.78
N LEU A 149 -18.22 7.67 -12.78
CA LEU A 149 -18.55 8.16 -11.45
C LEU A 149 -17.33 7.97 -10.53
N LEU A 150 -16.70 9.08 -10.19
CA LEU A 150 -15.40 9.13 -9.52
C LEU A 150 -15.52 9.87 -8.19
N GLY A 151 -14.51 9.70 -7.33
CA GLY A 151 -14.54 10.22 -5.98
C GLY A 151 -13.23 10.85 -5.54
N ASN A 152 -13.31 11.96 -4.80
CA ASN A 152 -12.17 12.51 -4.08
C ASN A 152 -12.08 11.91 -2.67
N ALA A 153 -11.47 10.73 -2.56
CA ALA A 153 -11.17 10.10 -1.28
C ALA A 153 -9.85 10.62 -0.65
N SER A 154 -9.45 11.86 -0.95
CA SER A 154 -8.25 12.51 -0.42
C SER A 154 -8.62 13.65 0.51
N ASP A 155 -7.74 13.99 1.46
CA ASP A 155 -7.91 15.11 2.39
C ASP A 155 -7.59 16.48 1.78
N GLN A 156 -7.18 16.52 0.51
CA GLN A 156 -6.95 17.74 -0.25
C GLN A 156 -8.05 17.98 -1.29
N SER A 157 -8.38 19.25 -1.49
CA SER A 157 -9.26 19.68 -2.58
C SER A 157 -8.55 19.59 -3.94
N VAL A 158 -9.33 19.27 -4.97
CA VAL A 158 -8.86 19.14 -6.37
C VAL A 158 -9.35 20.34 -7.18
N PRO A 159 -8.46 21.20 -7.70
CA PRO A 159 -8.81 22.24 -8.67
C PRO A 159 -9.25 21.60 -9.99
N VAL A 160 -10.51 21.84 -10.38
CA VAL A 160 -11.14 21.13 -11.50
C VAL A 160 -10.57 21.58 -12.83
N ASP A 161 -10.28 22.87 -12.96
CA ASP A 161 -9.68 23.47 -14.15
C ASP A 161 -8.26 22.97 -14.41
N VAL A 162 -7.50 22.61 -13.38
CA VAL A 162 -6.17 22.00 -13.53
C VAL A 162 -6.29 20.53 -13.90
N MET A 163 -7.02 19.75 -13.07
CA MET A 163 -7.09 18.29 -13.21
C MET A 163 -7.78 17.84 -14.50
N PHE A 164 -8.81 18.57 -14.94
CA PHE A 164 -9.66 18.19 -16.07
C PHE A 164 -9.55 19.17 -17.25
N SER A 165 -8.39 19.84 -17.39
CA SER A 165 -8.10 20.82 -18.45
C SER A 165 -8.02 20.22 -19.87
N ASP A 166 -7.68 18.94 -19.99
CA ASP A 166 -7.48 18.33 -21.30
C ASP A 166 -8.81 18.05 -22.01
N LYS A 167 -9.21 18.99 -22.87
CA LYS A 167 -10.41 18.91 -23.70
C LYS A 167 -10.43 17.75 -24.70
N SER A 168 -9.31 17.07 -24.94
CA SER A 168 -9.30 15.85 -25.74
C SER A 168 -9.76 14.63 -24.93
N LEU A 169 -9.60 14.68 -23.60
CA LEU A 169 -9.96 13.61 -22.68
C LEU A 169 -11.31 13.86 -22.00
N VAL A 170 -11.61 15.11 -21.64
CA VAL A 170 -12.78 15.47 -20.82
C VAL A 170 -13.74 16.35 -21.61
N THR A 171 -15.00 15.94 -21.64
CA THR A 171 -16.10 16.72 -22.21
C THR A 171 -16.74 17.61 -21.14
N THR A 172 -17.11 17.03 -19.98
CA THR A 172 -17.75 17.77 -18.89
C THR A 172 -17.49 17.10 -17.54
N VAL A 173 -17.46 17.89 -16.47
CA VAL A 173 -17.40 17.43 -15.09
C VAL A 173 -18.61 17.97 -14.33
N TRP A 174 -19.25 17.12 -13.53
CA TRP A 174 -20.45 17.48 -12.77
C TRP A 174 -20.34 17.05 -11.32
N LYS A 175 -20.81 17.91 -10.41
CA LYS A 175 -20.90 17.59 -8.99
C LYS A 175 -22.29 17.96 -8.46
N TRP A 176 -22.83 17.12 -7.59
CA TRP A 176 -24.03 17.46 -6.83
C TRP A 176 -23.66 18.20 -5.55
N ASP A 177 -24.15 19.41 -5.40
CA ASP A 177 -24.07 20.17 -4.15
C ASP A 177 -25.31 19.85 -3.31
N ALA A 178 -25.13 18.98 -2.32
CA ALA A 178 -26.23 18.54 -1.48
C ALA A 178 -26.78 19.66 -0.59
N GLY A 179 -25.95 20.64 -0.19
CA GLY A 179 -26.38 21.78 0.61
C GLY A 179 -27.23 22.77 -0.20
N ALA A 180 -26.88 22.98 -1.47
CA ALA A 180 -27.66 23.80 -2.38
C ALA A 180 -28.79 23.04 -3.11
N SER A 181 -28.83 21.71 -2.98
CA SER A 181 -29.72 20.82 -3.76
C SER A 181 -29.65 21.10 -5.27
N GLY A 182 -28.43 21.24 -5.80
CA GLY A 182 -28.21 21.67 -7.18
C GLY A 182 -26.95 21.09 -7.81
N TRP A 183 -26.93 21.09 -9.14
CA TRP A 183 -25.78 20.65 -9.92
C TRP A 183 -24.77 21.78 -10.10
N GLN A 184 -23.48 21.44 -9.97
CA GLN A 184 -22.36 22.27 -10.38
C GLN A 184 -21.72 21.68 -11.63
N PHE A 185 -21.27 22.55 -12.53
CA PHE A 185 -20.86 22.21 -13.89
C PHE A 185 -19.49 22.79 -14.25
N TYR A 186 -18.68 22.00 -14.95
CA TYR A 186 -17.45 22.43 -15.59
C TYR A 186 -17.30 21.78 -16.98
N THR A 187 -16.69 22.51 -17.92
CA THR A 187 -16.17 21.97 -19.18
C THR A 187 -14.85 22.67 -19.52
N PRO A 188 -13.83 21.94 -19.99
CA PRO A 188 -12.58 22.55 -20.45
C PRO A 188 -12.72 23.28 -21.80
N THR A 189 -13.88 23.20 -22.46
CA THR A 189 -14.09 23.85 -23.77
C THR A 189 -14.52 25.31 -23.69
N LEU A 190 -14.93 25.79 -22.51
CA LEU A 190 -15.39 27.15 -22.29
C LEU A 190 -14.40 27.94 -21.45
N LEU A 191 -14.26 29.23 -21.74
CA LEU A 191 -13.55 30.15 -20.86
C LEU A 191 -14.36 30.41 -19.58
N ALA A 192 -13.71 30.90 -18.52
CA ALA A 192 -14.36 31.10 -17.22
C ALA A 192 -15.63 32.00 -17.27
N SER A 193 -15.60 33.07 -18.06
CA SER A 193 -16.76 33.97 -18.24
C SER A 193 -17.93 33.30 -18.98
N GLU A 194 -17.63 32.49 -19.99
CA GLU A 194 -18.61 31.72 -20.75
C GLU A 194 -19.21 30.60 -19.91
N LEU A 195 -18.38 29.94 -19.08
CA LEU A 195 -18.81 28.91 -18.15
C LEU A 195 -19.80 29.45 -17.12
N GLN A 196 -19.51 30.62 -16.52
CA GLN A 196 -20.44 31.29 -15.60
C GLN A 196 -21.77 31.63 -16.27
N THR A 197 -21.71 32.18 -17.49
CA THR A 197 -22.91 32.54 -18.27
C THR A 197 -23.75 31.30 -18.56
N TYR A 198 -23.11 30.23 -19.04
CA TYR A 198 -23.78 28.96 -19.35
C TYR A 198 -24.40 28.33 -18.10
N ALA A 199 -23.62 28.16 -17.03
CA ALA A 199 -24.10 27.55 -15.79
C ALA A 199 -25.31 28.31 -15.23
N SER A 200 -25.23 29.64 -15.15
CA SER A 200 -26.33 30.49 -14.68
C SER A 200 -27.58 30.35 -15.56
N SER A 201 -27.42 30.29 -16.90
CA SER A 201 -28.54 30.12 -17.84
C SER A 201 -29.27 28.78 -17.69
N LYS A 202 -28.64 27.78 -17.07
CA LYS A 202 -29.20 26.45 -16.82
C LYS A 202 -29.58 26.22 -15.35
N GLY A 203 -29.35 27.19 -14.48
CA GLY A 203 -29.57 27.04 -13.04
C GLY A 203 -28.54 26.15 -12.35
N TYR A 204 -27.34 26.00 -12.93
CA TYR A 204 -26.23 25.28 -12.33
C TYR A 204 -25.26 26.23 -11.63
N GLY A 205 -24.56 25.73 -10.61
CA GLY A 205 -23.35 26.37 -10.10
C GLY A 205 -22.16 26.14 -11.03
N VAL A 206 -21.14 26.99 -10.97
CA VAL A 206 -19.85 26.70 -11.61
C VAL A 206 -19.05 25.78 -10.71
N LEU A 207 -18.56 24.66 -11.24
CA LEU A 207 -17.71 23.74 -10.52
C LEU A 207 -16.25 24.17 -10.64
N THR A 208 -15.67 24.66 -9.55
CA THR A 208 -14.25 25.07 -9.48
C THR A 208 -13.39 24.08 -8.72
N THR A 209 -13.96 23.37 -7.75
CA THR A 209 -13.22 22.53 -6.82
C THR A 209 -14.03 21.30 -6.41
N ILE A 210 -13.35 20.15 -6.33
CA ILE A 210 -13.87 18.92 -5.71
C ILE A 210 -13.19 18.76 -4.36
N ASN A 211 -13.94 18.93 -3.28
CA ASN A 211 -13.45 18.88 -1.91
C ASN A 211 -13.29 17.45 -1.40
N PRO A 212 -12.57 17.25 -0.28
CA PRO A 212 -12.45 15.95 0.38
C PRO A 212 -13.81 15.29 0.63
N GLY A 213 -13.94 14.03 0.20
CA GLY A 213 -15.14 13.22 0.36
C GLY A 213 -16.24 13.46 -0.67
N GLU A 214 -16.04 14.37 -1.62
CA GLU A 214 -17.03 14.62 -2.68
C GLU A 214 -16.90 13.62 -3.83
N GLY A 215 -18.03 13.09 -4.28
CA GLY A 215 -18.14 12.35 -5.53
C GLY A 215 -18.47 13.28 -6.69
N PHE A 216 -18.15 12.88 -7.91
CA PHE A 216 -18.38 13.68 -9.11
C PHE A 216 -18.45 12.79 -10.36
N TRP A 217 -19.06 13.32 -11.40
CA TRP A 217 -19.14 12.69 -12.70
C TRP A 217 -18.14 13.31 -13.66
N VAL A 218 -17.51 12.47 -14.49
CA VAL A 218 -16.73 12.90 -15.64
C VAL A 218 -17.31 12.24 -16.88
N ASN A 219 -17.71 13.04 -17.86
CA ASN A 219 -17.95 12.56 -19.20
C ASN A 219 -16.65 12.68 -19.98
N ALA A 220 -16.01 11.55 -20.28
CA ALA A 220 -14.75 11.50 -20.97
C ALA A 220 -14.96 11.30 -22.48
N SER A 221 -14.33 12.14 -23.29
CA SER A 221 -14.27 12.03 -24.75
C SER A 221 -13.18 11.07 -25.24
N THR A 222 -12.39 10.51 -24.32
CA THR A 222 -11.36 9.52 -24.66
C THR A 222 -11.96 8.31 -25.37
N LYS A 223 -11.23 7.76 -26.35
CA LYS A 223 -11.63 6.54 -27.07
C LYS A 223 -11.10 5.26 -26.44
N VAL A 224 -10.13 5.39 -25.53
CA VAL A 224 -9.49 4.29 -24.82
C VAL A 224 -9.42 4.62 -23.34
N LYS A 225 -9.22 3.60 -22.51
CA LYS A 225 -8.93 3.80 -21.10
C LYS A 225 -7.68 4.68 -20.94
N THR A 226 -7.80 5.77 -20.21
CA THR A 226 -6.71 6.70 -19.90
C THR A 226 -6.68 6.94 -18.40
N SER A 227 -5.51 7.06 -17.79
CA SER A 227 -5.41 7.34 -16.36
C SER A 227 -5.06 8.82 -16.13
N LEU A 228 -5.82 9.48 -15.28
CA LEU A 228 -5.48 10.79 -14.72
C LEU A 228 -4.50 10.63 -13.55
N PRO A 229 -3.72 11.68 -13.23
CA PRO A 229 -2.91 11.70 -12.02
C PRO A 229 -3.76 11.40 -10.78
N ALA A 230 -3.18 10.66 -9.84
CA ALA A 230 -3.84 10.44 -8.57
C ALA A 230 -3.96 11.73 -7.77
N PHE A 231 -5.01 11.84 -6.95
CA PHE A 231 -5.20 12.99 -6.09
C PHE A 231 -4.15 13.03 -4.97
N ALA A 232 -3.51 14.19 -4.79
CA ALA A 232 -2.57 14.43 -3.70
C ALA A 232 -3.28 14.44 -2.34
N GLY A 233 -2.56 14.16 -1.24
CA GLY A 233 -3.11 14.19 0.13
C GLY A 233 -3.12 12.85 0.85
N ALA A 234 -3.53 12.84 2.11
CA ALA A 234 -3.79 11.63 2.87
C ALA A 234 -5.19 11.06 2.57
N PRO A 235 -5.47 9.78 2.89
CA PRO A 235 -6.80 9.20 2.73
C PRO A 235 -7.87 9.96 3.53
N PHE A 236 -9.00 10.27 2.89
CA PHE A 236 -10.18 10.84 3.53
C PHE A 236 -11.22 9.76 3.82
N TYR A 237 -11.69 9.72 5.06
CA TYR A 237 -12.69 8.77 5.51
C TYR A 237 -14.00 9.48 5.81
N LEU A 238 -15.03 9.19 5.01
CA LEU A 238 -16.35 9.78 5.13
C LEU A 238 -17.08 9.20 6.34
N ARG A 239 -17.71 10.05 7.15
CA ARG A 239 -18.51 9.66 8.32
C ARG A 239 -19.84 10.40 8.32
N ALA A 240 -20.74 10.01 9.22
CA ALA A 240 -22.13 10.50 9.26
C ALA A 240 -22.26 12.02 9.33
N LYS A 241 -21.31 12.71 10.00
CA LYS A 241 -21.30 14.18 10.18
C LYS A 241 -21.11 14.95 8.88
N GLN A 242 -20.51 14.33 7.85
CA GLN A 242 -20.28 14.97 6.56
C GLN A 242 -21.48 14.85 5.60
N LEU A 243 -22.50 14.06 5.95
CA LEU A 243 -23.68 13.85 5.13
C LEU A 243 -24.83 14.77 5.57
N VAL A 244 -25.52 15.37 4.61
CA VAL A 244 -26.79 16.09 4.84
C VAL A 244 -27.99 15.17 4.58
N GLN A 245 -29.18 15.52 5.08
CA GLN A 245 -30.40 14.78 4.79
C GLN A 245 -30.68 14.79 3.26
N GLY A 246 -31.12 13.66 2.72
CA GLY A 246 -31.38 13.48 1.29
C GLY A 246 -30.16 13.00 0.50
N TRP A 247 -30.09 13.39 -0.78
CA TRP A 247 -29.08 12.90 -1.70
C TRP A 247 -27.72 13.57 -1.52
N ASN A 248 -26.70 12.74 -1.35
CA ASN A 248 -25.30 13.13 -1.27
C ASN A 248 -24.52 12.36 -2.35
N LEU A 249 -23.63 13.06 -3.08
CA LEU A 249 -22.68 12.43 -4.01
C LEU A 249 -21.29 12.48 -3.38
N VAL A 250 -20.75 11.32 -3.03
CA VAL A 250 -19.66 11.22 -2.07
C VAL A 250 -18.59 10.21 -2.48
N ALA A 251 -17.49 10.24 -1.74
CA ALA A 251 -16.34 9.34 -1.88
C ALA A 251 -15.76 9.02 -0.50
N THR A 252 -15.10 7.87 -0.38
CA THR A 252 -14.38 7.50 0.85
C THR A 252 -13.21 6.57 0.56
N ALA A 253 -12.18 6.62 1.40
CA ALA A 253 -11.00 5.77 1.29
C ALA A 253 -11.12 4.44 2.06
N ASP A 254 -12.29 4.13 2.64
CA ASP A 254 -12.45 2.96 3.52
C ASP A 254 -12.23 1.62 2.79
N ASN A 255 -12.46 1.55 1.46
CA ASN A 255 -12.36 0.31 0.67
C ASN A 255 -13.19 -0.84 1.27
N VAL A 256 -14.48 -0.58 1.46
CA VAL A 256 -15.43 -1.46 2.17
C VAL A 256 -16.62 -1.85 1.32
N THR A 257 -17.37 -2.86 1.76
CA THR A 257 -18.68 -3.16 1.21
C THR A 257 -19.70 -2.07 1.57
N PRO A 258 -20.78 -1.88 0.81
CA PRO A 258 -21.86 -0.96 1.19
C PRO A 258 -22.46 -1.24 2.57
N ALA A 259 -22.55 -2.52 2.95
CA ALA A 259 -23.00 -2.93 4.28
C ALA A 259 -22.06 -2.44 5.39
N ALA A 260 -20.75 -2.65 5.23
CA ALA A 260 -19.76 -2.15 6.17
C ALA A 260 -19.73 -0.62 6.22
N PHE A 261 -19.85 0.07 5.07
CA PHE A 261 -19.99 1.52 5.03
C PHE A 261 -21.23 2.01 5.77
N ASN A 262 -22.39 1.36 5.59
CA ASN A 262 -23.60 1.70 6.34
C ASN A 262 -23.37 1.60 7.86
N LEU A 263 -22.59 0.63 8.33
CA LEU A 263 -22.23 0.53 9.75
C LEU A 263 -21.33 1.68 10.23
N THR A 264 -20.40 2.18 9.40
CA THR A 264 -19.52 3.30 9.78
C THR A 264 -20.27 4.63 9.93
N LEU A 265 -21.50 4.72 9.41
CA LEU A 265 -22.39 5.86 9.57
C LEU A 265 -23.24 5.82 10.85
N THR A 266 -23.14 4.76 11.65
CA THR A 266 -23.85 4.69 12.93
C THR A 266 -23.32 5.76 13.88
N ASP A 267 -24.22 6.47 14.55
CA ASP A 267 -23.84 7.41 15.62
C ASP A 267 -23.08 6.65 16.71
N PRO A 268 -21.84 7.04 17.06
CA PRO A 268 -21.08 6.37 18.11
C PRO A 268 -21.76 6.41 19.49
N LEU A 269 -22.70 7.34 19.69
CA LEU A 269 -23.47 7.48 20.92
C LEU A 269 -24.80 6.70 20.90
N ALA A 270 -25.20 6.17 19.74
CA ALA A 270 -26.39 5.34 19.66
C ALA A 270 -26.15 3.97 20.30
N PRO A 271 -27.20 3.34 20.91
CA PRO A 271 -27.12 1.96 21.34
C PRO A 271 -26.66 1.05 20.19
N PRO A 272 -25.80 0.06 20.44
CA PRO A 272 -25.41 -0.90 19.41
C PRO A 272 -26.66 -1.54 18.77
N PRO A 273 -26.68 -1.76 17.45
CA PRO A 273 -27.76 -2.50 16.81
C PRO A 273 -27.96 -3.85 17.50
N ALA A 274 -29.22 -4.28 17.62
CA ALA A 274 -29.52 -5.61 18.12
C ALA A 274 -28.78 -6.66 17.29
N THR A 275 -28.28 -7.71 17.94
CA THR A 275 -27.53 -8.77 17.24
C THR A 275 -28.37 -9.35 16.10
N GLY A 276 -27.84 -9.33 14.89
CA GLY A 276 -28.54 -9.80 13.68
C GLY A 276 -29.44 -8.75 13.00
N SER A 277 -29.49 -7.51 13.49
CA SER A 277 -30.20 -6.41 12.82
C SER A 277 -29.27 -5.57 11.94
N VAL A 278 -29.80 -5.08 10.82
CA VAL A 278 -29.11 -4.13 9.93
C VAL A 278 -29.60 -2.72 10.27
N PRO A 279 -28.74 -1.79 10.74
CA PRO A 279 -29.16 -0.42 11.02
C PRO A 279 -29.46 0.33 9.72
N ILE A 280 -30.45 1.23 9.76
CA ILE A 280 -30.85 2.04 8.60
C ILE A 280 -30.19 3.43 8.70
N ASN A 281 -28.89 3.50 8.44
CA ASN A 281 -28.16 4.79 8.43
C ASN A 281 -28.21 5.48 7.06
N LEU A 282 -28.64 4.76 6.03
CA LEU A 282 -28.95 5.27 4.69
C LEU A 282 -30.18 4.55 4.13
N THR A 283 -30.91 5.18 3.21
CA THR A 283 -32.08 4.58 2.54
C THR A 283 -31.63 3.69 1.38
N THR A 284 -30.76 4.23 0.51
CA THR A 284 -30.18 3.52 -0.64
C THR A 284 -28.80 4.06 -0.96
N LEU A 285 -27.94 3.20 -1.48
CA LEU A 285 -26.61 3.53 -2.02
C LEU A 285 -26.52 3.08 -3.47
N TRP A 286 -25.91 3.91 -4.32
CA TRP A 286 -25.76 3.63 -5.75
C TRP A 286 -24.35 3.93 -6.24
N ALA A 287 -23.79 3.06 -7.06
CA ALA A 287 -22.54 3.30 -7.77
C ALA A 287 -22.69 2.96 -9.25
N TRP A 288 -21.88 3.58 -10.11
CA TRP A 288 -21.98 3.38 -11.55
C TRP A 288 -20.86 2.49 -12.07
N ASP A 289 -21.22 1.51 -12.89
CA ASP A 289 -20.28 0.70 -13.66
C ASP A 289 -20.24 1.21 -15.09
N ASN A 290 -19.18 1.94 -15.45
CA ASN A 290 -19.01 2.44 -16.80
C ASN A 290 -18.94 1.30 -17.86
N PRO A 291 -18.11 0.25 -17.68
CA PRO A 291 -17.98 -0.81 -18.68
C PRO A 291 -19.30 -1.49 -19.04
N GLN A 292 -20.16 -1.75 -18.05
CA GLN A 292 -21.46 -2.38 -18.26
C GLN A 292 -22.58 -1.37 -18.49
N SER A 293 -22.32 -0.08 -18.29
CA SER A 293 -23.32 0.99 -18.28
C SER A 293 -24.52 0.67 -17.40
N LYS A 294 -24.24 0.17 -16.19
CA LYS A 294 -25.25 -0.27 -15.22
C LYS A 294 -24.99 0.33 -13.85
N TRP A 295 -26.08 0.44 -13.10
CA TRP A 295 -26.05 0.86 -11.70
C TRP A 295 -25.85 -0.34 -10.78
N TYR A 296 -24.89 -0.23 -9.88
CA TYR A 296 -24.88 -0.97 -8.64
C TYR A 296 -25.89 -0.38 -7.65
N PHE A 297 -26.52 -1.25 -6.85
CA PHE A 297 -27.52 -0.85 -5.87
C PHE A 297 -27.34 -1.57 -4.55
N TYR A 298 -27.59 -0.84 -3.45
CA TYR A 298 -27.66 -1.39 -2.11
C TYR A 298 -28.74 -0.68 -1.29
N SER A 299 -29.46 -1.43 -0.45
CA SER A 299 -30.37 -0.89 0.56
C SER A 299 -30.30 -1.73 1.84
N PRO A 300 -30.02 -1.12 3.01
CA PRO A 300 -29.97 -1.84 4.28
C PRO A 300 -31.36 -2.36 4.68
N SER A 301 -32.44 -1.74 4.19
CA SER A 301 -33.81 -2.22 4.44
C SER A 301 -34.11 -3.56 3.75
N LEU A 302 -33.54 -3.78 2.57
CA LEU A 302 -33.66 -5.06 1.83
C LEU A 302 -32.68 -6.09 2.36
N GLU A 303 -31.47 -5.68 2.75
CA GLU A 303 -30.51 -6.55 3.44
C GLU A 303 -31.09 -7.08 4.77
N GLY A 304 -31.71 -6.20 5.57
CA GLY A 304 -32.31 -6.56 6.85
C GLY A 304 -33.48 -7.55 6.77
N GLN A 305 -34.07 -7.75 5.59
CA GLN A 305 -35.06 -8.81 5.36
C GLN A 305 -34.41 -10.20 5.26
N GLY A 306 -33.10 -10.26 5.04
CA GLY A 306 -32.34 -11.50 4.88
C GLY A 306 -32.67 -12.26 3.59
N GLY A 307 -32.13 -13.49 3.51
CA GLY A 307 -32.32 -14.37 2.35
C GLY A 307 -31.84 -13.73 1.05
N THR A 308 -32.69 -13.75 0.02
CA THR A 308 -32.39 -13.24 -1.33
C THR A 308 -33.09 -11.92 -1.64
N ALA A 309 -33.61 -11.19 -0.65
CA ALA A 309 -34.45 -10.01 -0.88
C ALA A 309 -33.71 -8.90 -1.66
N LEU A 310 -32.50 -8.53 -1.23
CA LEU A 310 -31.68 -7.54 -1.93
C LEU A 310 -31.29 -8.01 -3.34
N PHE A 311 -30.78 -9.25 -3.45
CA PHE A 311 -30.39 -9.83 -4.74
C PHE A 311 -31.56 -9.92 -5.73
N GLY A 312 -32.71 -10.40 -5.27
CA GLY A 312 -33.93 -10.51 -6.09
C GLY A 312 -34.41 -9.14 -6.55
N TYR A 313 -34.29 -8.10 -5.71
CA TYR A 313 -34.58 -6.74 -6.13
C TYR A 313 -33.61 -6.26 -7.21
N THR A 314 -32.30 -6.41 -7.01
CA THR A 314 -31.29 -5.98 -8.01
C THR A 314 -31.48 -6.69 -9.34
N ASP A 315 -31.71 -8.01 -9.33
CA ASP A 315 -31.94 -8.82 -10.53
C ASP A 315 -33.20 -8.37 -11.27
N SER A 316 -34.32 -8.20 -10.54
CA SER A 316 -35.59 -7.75 -11.13
C SER A 316 -35.54 -6.37 -11.80
N LYS A 317 -34.60 -5.52 -11.36
CA LYS A 317 -34.39 -4.18 -11.91
C LYS A 317 -33.24 -4.10 -12.92
N GLY A 318 -32.50 -5.19 -13.12
CA GLY A 318 -31.32 -5.23 -13.98
C GLY A 318 -30.13 -4.43 -13.42
N TYR A 319 -30.12 -4.17 -12.11
CA TYR A 319 -28.99 -3.56 -11.40
C TYR A 319 -27.91 -4.60 -11.12
N LEU A 320 -26.69 -4.12 -10.88
CA LEU A 320 -25.58 -4.93 -10.40
C LEU A 320 -25.64 -5.04 -8.88
N ASP A 321 -25.28 -6.22 -8.38
CA ASP A 321 -25.18 -6.49 -6.95
C ASP A 321 -23.72 -6.40 -6.49
N PHE A 322 -23.46 -5.63 -5.43
CA PHE A 322 -22.11 -5.45 -4.90
C PHE A 322 -21.50 -6.74 -4.36
N THR A 323 -22.31 -7.59 -3.73
CA THR A 323 -21.84 -8.82 -3.07
C THR A 323 -21.47 -9.88 -4.11
N ALA A 324 -22.33 -10.07 -5.10
CA ALA A 324 -22.14 -11.05 -6.17
C ALA A 324 -20.89 -10.77 -7.01
N THR A 325 -20.52 -9.51 -7.20
CA THR A 325 -19.31 -9.12 -7.95
C THR A 325 -18.09 -8.88 -7.05
N GLY A 326 -18.26 -8.89 -5.73
CA GLY A 326 -17.21 -8.48 -4.79
C GLY A 326 -16.80 -7.01 -4.91
N LYS A 327 -17.67 -6.16 -5.47
CA LYS A 327 -17.38 -4.74 -5.69
C LYS A 327 -17.34 -4.01 -4.34
N LEU A 328 -16.24 -3.29 -4.11
CA LEU A 328 -16.05 -2.43 -2.95
C LEU A 328 -16.22 -0.96 -3.32
N LEU A 329 -16.52 -0.14 -2.31
CA LEU A 329 -16.44 1.31 -2.36
C LEU A 329 -14.98 1.71 -2.19
N ASP A 330 -14.21 1.56 -3.27
CA ASP A 330 -12.78 1.85 -3.33
C ASP A 330 -12.49 3.37 -3.39
N SER A 331 -11.23 3.74 -3.16
CA SER A 331 -10.82 5.15 -3.06
C SER A 331 -10.90 5.95 -4.36
N SER A 332 -11.15 5.30 -5.50
CA SER A 332 -11.30 5.99 -6.80
C SER A 332 -12.77 6.25 -7.15
N MET A 333 -13.68 5.57 -6.47
CA MET A 333 -15.10 5.55 -6.78
C MET A 333 -15.87 6.69 -6.11
N GLY A 334 -16.73 7.33 -6.89
CA GLY A 334 -17.85 8.12 -6.37
C GLY A 334 -19.08 7.24 -6.21
N PHE A 335 -19.94 7.58 -5.26
CA PHE A 335 -21.21 6.89 -5.09
C PHE A 335 -22.26 7.83 -4.50
N TRP A 336 -23.52 7.53 -4.78
CA TRP A 336 -24.66 8.23 -4.22
C TRP A 336 -25.11 7.59 -2.93
N VAL A 337 -25.43 8.41 -1.94
CA VAL A 337 -26.07 8.01 -0.69
C VAL A 337 -27.32 8.85 -0.50
N ASN A 338 -28.45 8.20 -0.28
CA ASN A 338 -29.66 8.87 0.21
C ASN A 338 -29.73 8.71 1.74
N LYS A 339 -29.44 9.78 2.47
CA LYS A 339 -29.49 9.81 3.93
C LYS A 339 -30.93 10.13 4.39
N PRO A 340 -31.54 9.30 5.26
CA PRO A 340 -32.88 9.56 5.78
C PRO A 340 -32.97 10.87 6.57
#